data_AF-A0A7W0N8Z3-F1
#
_entry.id   AF-A0A7W0N8Z3-F1
#
_cell.length_a   1.000
_cell.length_b   1.000
_cell.length_c   1.000
_cell.angle_alpha   90.00
_cell.angle_beta   90.00
_cell.angle_gamma   90.00
#
_symmetry.space_group_name_H-M   'P 1'
#
loop_
_entity.id
_entity.type
_entity.pdbx_description
1 polymer ?
#
loop_
_entity_poly.entity_id
_entity_poly.type
_entity_poly.pdbx_seq_one_letter_code
_entity_poly.pdbx_strand_id
1 'polypeptide(L)'
;TRIATAVGMVQTTSPAATILASIDACRRQMALDGHSLLDRAIHLAEDARRRLRALPGIDVLGADRLGIDAYDLTKLVVDVHALGLTGFEVEAALRHRFRIGVEMSDLAGVVCLITIGDTEASIDHLIGAFTTLSAEGRTTQNSTTTLRSSGAVIAPGTQAMSPRDAFFAATRGIPFSASAGEVSAELVIPYPPGIPVLAPGDLISSEKVAFLREGVARGMYISGPADPRLATILVVAKPNRG
;
A
#
# COMPACT_ATOMS: atom_id res chain seq x y z
N THR A 1 35.21 -2.99 10.53
CA THR A 1 34.77 -4.00 9.54
C THR A 1 34.12 -3.28 8.37
N ARG A 2 33.99 -3.92 7.18
CA ARG A 2 33.26 -3.32 6.04
C ARG A 2 31.81 -2.93 6.41
N ILE A 3 31.20 -3.69 7.33
CA ILE A 3 29.87 -3.39 7.88
C ILE A 3 29.86 -2.08 8.67
N ALA A 4 30.81 -1.87 9.59
CA ALA A 4 30.88 -0.63 10.38
C ALA A 4 31.05 0.62 9.51
N THR A 5 31.86 0.51 8.44
CA THR A 5 32.03 1.60 7.47
C THR A 5 30.72 1.91 6.74
N ALA A 6 29.99 0.89 6.28
CA ALA A 6 28.71 1.09 5.59
C ALA A 6 27.65 1.73 6.50
N VAL A 7 27.54 1.26 7.74
CA VAL A 7 26.60 1.83 8.74
C VAL A 7 26.97 3.28 9.05
N GLY A 8 28.25 3.58 9.21
CA GLY A 8 28.73 4.94 9.47
C GLY A 8 28.45 5.95 8.36
N MET A 9 28.19 5.52 7.11
CA MET A 9 27.83 6.43 6.02
C MET A 9 26.39 6.94 6.09
N VAL A 10 25.48 6.22 6.73
CA VAL A 10 24.04 6.54 6.78
C VAL A 10 23.55 6.92 8.18
N GLN A 11 24.30 6.55 9.22
CA GLN A 11 23.93 6.84 10.60
C GLN A 11 24.39 8.25 11.03
N THR A 12 23.54 8.94 11.77
CA THR A 12 23.93 10.20 12.44
C THR A 12 25.06 9.96 13.45
N THR A 13 26.00 10.91 13.54
CA THR A 13 27.05 10.91 14.56
C THR A 13 26.52 11.26 15.96
N SER A 14 25.25 11.67 16.07
CA SER A 14 24.56 12.00 17.32
C SER A 14 23.18 11.32 17.39
N PRO A 15 23.13 10.00 17.65
CA PRO A 15 21.85 9.28 17.69
C PRO A 15 21.01 9.68 18.90
N ALA A 16 19.69 9.73 18.72
CA ALA A 16 18.76 9.97 19.82
C ALA A 16 18.74 8.77 20.77
N ALA A 17 19.25 8.96 21.99
CA ALA A 17 19.36 7.89 22.99
C ALA A 17 18.00 7.24 23.34
N THR A 18 16.91 8.01 23.28
CA THR A 18 15.55 7.51 23.53
C THR A 18 15.06 6.52 22.47
N ILE A 19 15.42 6.72 21.20
CA ILE A 19 15.10 5.77 20.12
C ILE A 19 15.92 4.48 20.30
N LEU A 20 17.19 4.59 20.68
CA LEU A 20 18.01 3.41 20.96
C LEU A 20 17.46 2.62 22.15
N ALA A 21 17.06 3.31 23.21
CA ALA A 21 16.44 2.71 24.38
C ALA A 21 15.11 2.02 24.05
N SER A 22 14.27 2.60 23.17
CA SER A 22 12.99 1.98 22.79
C SER A 22 13.20 0.71 21.96
N ILE A 23 14.20 0.68 21.08
CA ILE A 23 14.56 -0.52 20.31
C ILE A 23 15.08 -1.62 21.25
N ASP A 24 15.93 -1.28 22.22
CA ASP A 24 16.43 -2.27 23.21
C ASP A 24 15.30 -2.80 24.11
N ALA A 25 14.38 -1.94 24.52
CA ALA A 25 13.18 -2.33 25.26
C ALA A 25 12.29 -3.29 24.44
N CYS A 26 12.05 -2.98 23.16
CA CYS A 26 11.31 -3.85 22.25
C CYS A 26 11.97 -5.23 22.11
N ARG A 27 13.30 -5.26 21.88
CA ARG A 27 14.08 -6.51 21.84
C ARG A 27 13.91 -7.32 23.12
N ARG A 28 14.02 -6.68 24.29
CA ARG A 28 13.85 -7.33 25.59
C ARG A 28 12.43 -7.90 25.73
N GLN A 29 11.40 -7.14 25.38
CA GLN A 29 10.00 -7.58 25.45
C GLN A 29 9.76 -8.80 24.58
N MET A 30 10.26 -8.80 23.34
CA MET A 30 10.12 -9.95 22.44
C MET A 30 10.89 -11.18 22.94
N ALA A 31 12.05 -11.00 23.57
CA ALA A 31 12.82 -12.11 24.13
C ALA A 31 12.17 -12.74 25.37
N LEU A 32 11.46 -11.96 26.19
CA LEU A 32 10.83 -12.44 27.42
C LEU A 32 9.39 -12.92 27.19
N ASP A 33 8.60 -12.15 26.45
CA ASP A 33 7.14 -12.28 26.38
C ASP A 33 6.62 -12.43 24.94
N GLY A 34 7.49 -12.44 23.93
CA GLY A 34 7.12 -12.32 22.51
C GLY A 34 6.13 -13.39 22.03
N HIS A 35 6.31 -14.65 22.45
CA HIS A 35 5.38 -15.74 22.09
C HIS A 35 3.96 -15.45 22.60
N SER A 36 3.80 -15.16 23.89
CA SER A 36 2.49 -14.87 24.49
C SER A 36 1.82 -13.65 23.84
N LEU A 37 2.59 -12.59 23.58
CA LEU A 37 2.09 -11.37 22.95
C LEU A 37 1.61 -11.61 21.51
N LEU A 38 2.38 -12.34 20.71
CA LEU A 38 2.01 -12.66 19.33
C LEU A 38 0.87 -13.68 19.26
N ASP A 39 0.85 -14.69 20.12
CA ASP A 39 -0.25 -15.66 20.21
C ASP A 39 -1.57 -14.94 20.50
N ARG A 40 -1.57 -13.97 21.42
CA ARG A 40 -2.75 -13.12 21.68
C ARG A 40 -3.15 -12.30 20.46
N ALA A 41 -2.20 -11.65 19.78
CA ALA A 41 -2.49 -10.86 18.59
C ALA A 41 -3.10 -11.72 17.46
N ILE A 42 -2.60 -12.95 17.28
CA ILE A 42 -3.15 -13.92 16.33
C ILE A 42 -4.57 -14.32 16.73
N HIS A 43 -4.82 -14.66 18.00
CA HIS A 43 -6.17 -15.00 18.47
C HIS A 43 -7.17 -13.85 18.26
N LEU A 44 -6.76 -12.60 18.53
CA LEU A 44 -7.58 -11.41 18.27
C LEU A 44 -7.88 -11.25 16.77
N ALA A 45 -6.87 -11.45 15.91
CA ALA A 45 -7.04 -11.35 14.46
C ALA A 45 -7.98 -12.44 13.92
N GLU A 46 -7.89 -13.66 14.44
CA GLU A 46 -8.79 -14.76 14.06
C GLU A 46 -10.23 -14.53 14.54
N ASP A 47 -10.43 -14.02 15.77
CA ASP A 47 -11.75 -13.62 16.25
C ASP A 47 -12.35 -12.51 15.38
N ALA A 48 -11.58 -11.47 15.10
CA ALA A 48 -11.99 -10.38 14.24
C ALA A 48 -12.37 -10.90 12.84
N ARG A 49 -11.53 -11.75 12.23
CA ARG A 49 -11.80 -12.35 10.92
C ARG A 49 -13.11 -13.14 10.91
N ARG A 50 -13.33 -13.99 11.91
CA ARG A 50 -14.57 -14.79 12.03
C ARG A 50 -15.79 -13.89 12.16
N ARG A 51 -15.72 -12.86 12.99
CA ARG A 51 -16.84 -11.94 13.25
C ARG A 51 -17.13 -11.03 12.05
N LEU A 52 -16.11 -10.53 11.37
CA LEU A 52 -16.26 -9.75 10.14
C LEU A 52 -16.90 -10.56 9.01
N ARG A 53 -16.44 -11.81 8.78
CA ARG A 53 -17.02 -12.70 7.76
C ARG A 53 -18.49 -13.08 8.03
N ALA A 54 -18.97 -12.93 9.26
CA ALA A 54 -20.36 -13.17 9.61
C ALA A 54 -21.28 -11.98 9.25
N LEU A 55 -20.72 -10.80 8.92
CA LEU A 55 -21.48 -9.62 8.56
C LEU A 55 -21.88 -9.66 7.08
N PRO A 56 -23.15 -9.32 6.73
CA PRO A 56 -23.58 -9.24 5.34
C PRO A 56 -22.74 -8.29 4.50
N GLY A 57 -22.31 -8.75 3.33
CA GLY A 57 -21.58 -7.93 2.36
C GLY A 57 -20.12 -7.62 2.73
N ILE A 58 -19.57 -8.28 3.75
CA ILE A 58 -18.16 -8.21 4.12
C ILE A 58 -17.53 -9.59 3.88
N ASP A 59 -16.38 -9.62 3.22
CA ASP A 59 -15.49 -10.79 3.22
C ASP A 59 -14.13 -10.38 3.80
N VAL A 60 -13.37 -11.36 4.27
CA VAL A 60 -11.99 -11.15 4.72
C VAL A 60 -11.13 -12.15 4.00
N LEU A 61 -10.13 -11.67 3.27
CA LEU A 61 -9.21 -12.54 2.54
C LEU A 61 -8.42 -13.41 3.53
N GLY A 62 -8.21 -14.66 3.13
CA GLY A 62 -7.43 -15.65 3.87
C GLY A 62 -6.71 -16.60 2.92
N ALA A 63 -5.89 -17.48 3.48
CA ALA A 63 -5.12 -18.49 2.73
C ALA A 63 -6.03 -19.34 1.82
N ASP A 64 -7.25 -19.64 2.29
CA ASP A 64 -8.28 -20.38 1.57
C ASP A 64 -8.73 -19.69 0.27
N ARG A 65 -8.77 -18.36 0.27
CA ARG A 65 -9.15 -17.56 -0.91
C ARG A 65 -7.99 -17.35 -1.87
N LEU A 66 -6.77 -17.35 -1.36
CA LEU A 66 -5.55 -17.04 -2.12
C LEU A 66 -4.88 -18.29 -2.71
N GLY A 67 -5.23 -19.49 -2.23
CA GLY A 67 -4.61 -20.73 -2.69
C GLY A 67 -3.13 -20.83 -2.32
N ILE A 68 -2.76 -20.34 -1.14
CA ILE A 68 -1.38 -20.31 -0.62
C ILE A 68 -1.29 -21.05 0.72
N ASP A 69 -0.11 -21.62 0.99
CA ASP A 69 0.12 -22.45 2.18
C ASP A 69 0.29 -21.64 3.48
N ALA A 70 0.79 -20.41 3.37
CA ALA A 70 1.05 -19.55 4.51
C ALA A 70 0.59 -18.11 4.24
N TYR A 71 0.00 -17.49 5.26
CA TYR A 71 -0.54 -16.14 5.21
C TYR A 71 -0.36 -15.49 6.58
N ASP A 72 -0.04 -14.19 6.60
CA ASP A 72 0.07 -13.45 7.86
C ASP A 72 -1.32 -13.24 8.49
N LEU A 73 -1.58 -13.96 9.58
CA LEU A 73 -2.88 -13.94 10.25
C LEU A 73 -3.23 -12.57 10.83
N THR A 74 -2.23 -11.77 11.19
CA THR A 74 -2.41 -10.46 11.83
C THR A 74 -2.80 -9.35 10.85
N LYS A 75 -2.70 -9.62 9.54
CA LYS A 75 -3.12 -8.72 8.47
C LYS A 75 -4.55 -9.04 8.04
N LEU A 76 -5.49 -8.19 8.40
CA LEU A 76 -6.90 -8.32 8.03
C LEU A 76 -7.17 -7.52 6.75
N VAL A 77 -7.24 -8.23 5.63
CA VAL A 77 -7.63 -7.63 4.34
C VAL A 77 -9.14 -7.82 4.18
N VAL A 78 -9.89 -6.75 4.46
CA VAL A 78 -11.36 -6.74 4.48
C VAL A 78 -11.88 -6.25 3.14
N ASP A 79 -12.61 -7.12 2.43
CA ASP A 79 -13.33 -6.78 1.21
C ASP A 79 -14.72 -6.22 1.57
N VAL A 80 -15.03 -5.05 1.01
CA VAL A 80 -16.27 -4.30 1.29
C VAL A 80 -17.06 -4.05 0.01
N HIS A 81 -16.64 -4.63 -1.12
CA HIS A 81 -17.24 -4.36 -2.42
C HIS A 81 -18.73 -4.72 -2.44
N ALA A 82 -19.13 -5.78 -1.75
CA ALA A 82 -20.53 -6.20 -1.66
C ALA A 82 -21.41 -5.24 -0.83
N LEU A 83 -20.83 -4.28 -0.09
CA LEU A 83 -21.57 -3.18 0.54
C LEU A 83 -21.97 -2.06 -0.43
N GLY A 84 -21.46 -2.10 -1.67
CA GLY A 84 -21.59 -1.00 -2.62
C GLY A 84 -20.75 0.22 -2.26
N LEU A 85 -19.72 0.04 -1.42
CA LEU A 85 -18.76 1.05 -0.99
C LEU A 85 -17.37 0.71 -1.52
N THR A 86 -16.58 1.73 -1.79
CA THR A 86 -15.14 1.60 -2.00
C THR A 86 -14.40 1.49 -0.67
N GLY A 87 -13.20 0.92 -0.68
CA GLY A 87 -12.34 0.92 0.51
C GLY A 87 -11.98 2.34 0.99
N PHE A 88 -11.87 3.31 0.07
CA PHE A 88 -11.64 4.72 0.43
C PHE A 88 -12.80 5.32 1.25
N GLU A 89 -14.04 5.03 0.87
CA GLU A 89 -15.23 5.48 1.61
C GLU A 89 -15.30 4.82 2.99
N VAL A 90 -14.97 3.52 3.07
CA VAL A 90 -14.90 2.79 4.34
C VAL A 90 -13.78 3.34 5.23
N GLU A 91 -12.58 3.59 4.70
CA GLU A 91 -11.50 4.24 5.46
C GLU A 91 -11.94 5.60 6.01
N ALA A 92 -12.55 6.45 5.17
CA ALA A 92 -13.02 7.76 5.61
C ALA A 92 -14.06 7.63 6.73
N ALA A 93 -14.99 6.68 6.62
CA ALA A 93 -15.97 6.40 7.66
C ALA A 93 -15.31 5.90 8.95
N LEU A 94 -14.44 4.89 8.87
CA LEU A 94 -13.69 4.35 10.01
C LEU A 94 -12.91 5.45 10.72
N ARG A 95 -12.18 6.30 9.98
CA ARG A 95 -11.36 7.38 10.54
C ARG A 95 -12.18 8.48 11.18
N HIS A 96 -13.19 9.01 10.48
CA HIS A 96 -13.89 10.22 10.90
C HIS A 96 -15.08 9.95 11.81
N ARG A 97 -15.80 8.84 11.61
CA ARG A 97 -16.98 8.49 12.42
C ARG A 97 -16.60 7.61 13.62
N PHE A 98 -15.68 6.67 13.41
CA PHE A 98 -15.37 5.65 14.42
C PHE A 98 -13.98 5.81 15.04
N ARG A 99 -13.15 6.75 14.57
CA ARG A 99 -11.77 6.97 15.09
C ARG A 99 -10.86 5.75 14.94
N ILE A 100 -11.07 4.95 13.90
CA ILE A 100 -10.26 3.79 13.55
C ILE A 100 -9.36 4.15 12.37
N GLY A 101 -8.04 4.04 12.56
CA GLY A 101 -7.07 4.16 11.48
C GLY A 101 -6.83 2.80 10.83
N VAL A 102 -7.00 2.71 9.51
CA VAL A 102 -6.58 1.55 8.72
C VAL A 102 -5.19 1.78 8.15
N GLU A 103 -4.48 0.71 7.82
CA GLU A 103 -3.15 0.76 7.20
C GLU A 103 -3.22 1.26 5.75
N MET A 104 -4.18 0.74 4.99
CA MET A 104 -4.35 1.06 3.58
C MET A 104 -5.79 0.81 3.15
N SER A 105 -6.22 1.51 2.10
CA SER A 105 -7.47 1.24 1.37
C SER A 105 -7.24 1.21 -0.14
N ASP A 106 -8.10 0.47 -0.83
CA ASP A 106 -8.20 0.48 -2.28
C ASP A 106 -9.66 0.56 -2.73
N LEU A 107 -9.92 0.30 -4.01
CA LEU A 107 -11.28 0.33 -4.55
C LEU A 107 -12.16 -0.82 -4.06
N ALA A 108 -11.58 -1.91 -3.54
CA ALA A 108 -12.29 -3.12 -3.12
C ALA A 108 -12.39 -3.26 -1.60
N GLY A 109 -11.46 -2.69 -0.83
CA GLY A 109 -11.33 -3.02 0.58
C GLY A 109 -10.36 -2.15 1.38
N VAL A 110 -10.21 -2.54 2.64
CA VAL A 110 -9.28 -1.93 3.59
C VAL A 110 -8.39 -2.99 4.22
N VAL A 111 -7.24 -2.56 4.71
CA VAL A 111 -6.29 -3.40 5.44
C VAL A 111 -6.17 -2.89 6.88
N CYS A 112 -6.47 -3.76 7.85
CA CYS A 112 -6.23 -3.51 9.27
C CYS A 112 -5.07 -4.38 9.75
N LEU A 113 -4.17 -3.83 10.54
CA LEU A 113 -3.11 -4.58 11.21
C LEU A 113 -3.50 -4.81 12.67
N ILE A 114 -3.48 -6.06 13.11
CA ILE A 114 -3.62 -6.42 14.51
C ILE A 114 -2.23 -6.60 15.09
N THR A 115 -1.94 -5.91 16.18
CA THR A 115 -0.61 -5.85 16.79
C THR A 115 -0.64 -6.31 18.24
N ILE A 116 0.54 -6.43 18.86
CA ILE A 116 0.66 -6.69 20.30
C ILE A 116 0.06 -5.57 21.18
N GLY A 117 -0.28 -4.42 20.60
CA GLY A 117 -0.94 -3.30 21.27
C GLY A 117 -2.46 -3.37 21.23
N ASP A 118 -3.04 -4.30 20.47
CA ASP A 118 -4.49 -4.45 20.34
C ASP A 118 -5.09 -5.25 21.49
N THR A 119 -6.39 -5.03 21.70
CA THR A 119 -7.17 -5.61 22.80
C THR A 119 -8.49 -6.12 22.27
N GLU A 120 -9.17 -6.93 23.07
CA GLU A 120 -10.53 -7.40 22.82
C GLU A 120 -11.47 -6.20 22.60
N ALA A 121 -11.27 -5.11 23.35
CA ALA A 121 -12.03 -3.87 23.21
C ALA A 121 -11.78 -3.15 21.87
N SER A 122 -10.53 -3.14 21.36
CA SER A 122 -10.25 -2.56 20.04
C SER A 122 -10.86 -3.41 18.92
N ILE A 123 -10.87 -4.74 19.07
CA ILE A 123 -11.58 -5.64 18.15
C ILE A 123 -13.09 -5.41 18.22
N ASP A 124 -13.69 -5.33 19.40
CA ASP A 124 -15.13 -5.06 19.54
C ASP A 124 -15.54 -3.73 18.90
N HIS A 125 -14.71 -2.69 19.06
CA HIS A 125 -14.92 -1.41 18.43
C HIS A 125 -14.84 -1.48 16.89
N LEU A 126 -13.88 -2.23 16.36
CA LEU A 126 -13.75 -2.52 14.92
C LEU A 126 -15.00 -3.25 14.40
N ILE A 127 -15.44 -4.30 15.08
CA ILE A 127 -16.61 -5.08 14.69
C ILE A 127 -17.88 -4.23 14.76
N GLY A 128 -18.04 -3.38 15.78
CA GLY A 128 -19.18 -2.45 15.89
C GLY A 128 -19.24 -1.45 14.72
N ALA A 129 -18.09 -0.91 14.31
CA ALA A 129 -17.99 -0.02 13.16
C ALA A 129 -18.41 -0.73 11.86
N PHE A 130 -17.86 -1.92 11.59
CA PHE A 130 -18.23 -2.70 10.40
C PHE A 130 -19.68 -3.20 10.43
N THR A 131 -20.22 -3.50 11.61
CA THR A 131 -21.65 -3.86 11.76
C THR A 131 -22.54 -2.70 11.34
N THR A 132 -22.20 -1.48 11.78
CA THR A 132 -22.92 -0.26 11.38
C THR A 132 -22.83 -0.04 9.87
N LEU A 133 -21.63 -0.15 9.29
CA LEU A 133 -21.42 0.01 7.85
C LEU A 133 -22.14 -1.06 7.01
N SER A 134 -22.17 -2.31 7.50
CA SER A 134 -22.89 -3.41 6.86
C SER A 134 -24.40 -3.16 6.85
N ALA A 135 -24.96 -2.62 7.93
CA ALA A 135 -26.38 -2.28 8.03
C ALA A 135 -26.79 -1.06 7.17
N GLU A 136 -25.89 -0.09 7.02
CA GLU A 136 -26.08 1.11 6.16
C GLU A 136 -25.84 0.80 4.68
N GLY A 137 -25.04 -0.23 4.39
CA GLY A 137 -24.67 -0.65 3.05
C GLY A 137 -25.88 -1.05 2.22
N ARG A 138 -25.90 -0.63 0.96
CA ARG A 138 -26.87 -1.12 -0.02
C ARG A 138 -26.25 -2.36 -0.64
N THR A 139 -26.57 -3.56 -0.17
CA THR A 139 -26.01 -4.80 -0.74
C THR A 139 -26.26 -4.84 -2.25
N THR A 140 -25.24 -4.56 -3.05
CA THR A 140 -25.36 -4.54 -4.50
C THR A 140 -25.04 -5.92 -5.03
N GLN A 141 -26.02 -6.59 -5.65
CA GLN A 141 -25.78 -7.88 -6.32
C GLN A 141 -25.04 -7.76 -7.67
N ASN A 142 -24.80 -6.55 -8.18
CA ASN A 142 -24.24 -6.33 -9.52
C ASN A 142 -23.25 -5.14 -9.57
N SER A 143 -22.01 -5.37 -9.18
CA SER A 143 -20.90 -4.52 -9.67
C SER A 143 -19.79 -5.44 -10.16
N THR A 144 -19.79 -5.71 -11.46
CA THR A 144 -18.73 -6.44 -12.16
C THR A 144 -17.54 -5.52 -12.46
N THR A 145 -17.10 -4.70 -11.50
CA THR A 145 -15.92 -3.89 -11.71
C THR A 145 -14.74 -4.58 -11.04
N THR A 146 -14.07 -5.43 -11.80
CA THR A 146 -12.75 -5.99 -11.46
C THR A 146 -11.74 -4.85 -11.37
N LEU A 147 -11.71 -4.16 -10.23
CA LEU A 147 -10.88 -2.97 -9.98
C LEU A 147 -9.58 -3.30 -9.23
N ARG A 148 -9.35 -4.55 -8.86
CA ARG A 148 -8.04 -4.97 -8.36
C ARG A 148 -7.06 -4.92 -9.53
N SER A 149 -6.06 -4.06 -9.41
CA SER A 149 -5.06 -3.82 -10.45
C SER A 149 -4.55 -5.14 -11.02
N SER A 150 -4.60 -5.29 -12.35
CA SER A 150 -4.04 -6.46 -13.01
C SER A 150 -2.53 -6.49 -12.78
N GLY A 151 -2.00 -7.59 -12.25
CA GLY A 151 -0.57 -7.73 -11.92
C GLY A 151 0.38 -7.41 -13.08
N ALA A 152 -0.07 -7.55 -14.33
CA ALA A 152 0.70 -7.20 -15.52
C ALA A 152 1.08 -5.70 -15.62
N VAL A 153 0.26 -4.82 -15.07
CA VAL A 153 0.46 -3.36 -15.17
C VAL A 153 1.41 -2.84 -14.08
N ILE A 154 1.44 -3.52 -12.94
CA ILE A 154 2.36 -3.23 -11.82
C ILE A 154 3.70 -3.99 -12.00
N ALA A 155 3.79 -4.91 -12.96
CA ALA A 155 5.02 -5.64 -13.23
C ALA A 155 6.18 -4.67 -13.56
N PRO A 156 7.41 -5.00 -13.12
CA PRO A 156 8.60 -4.24 -13.49
C PRO A 156 8.69 -4.04 -15.00
N GLY A 157 8.94 -2.79 -15.42
CA GLY A 157 9.06 -2.47 -16.85
C GLY A 157 10.39 -2.95 -17.43
N THR A 158 10.57 -2.74 -18.72
CA THR A 158 11.88 -2.88 -19.35
C THR A 158 12.82 -1.80 -18.82
N GLN A 159 13.88 -2.19 -18.12
CA GLN A 159 14.92 -1.26 -17.66
C GLN A 159 15.83 -0.89 -18.84
N ALA A 160 15.66 0.31 -19.39
CA ALA A 160 16.45 0.80 -20.52
C ALA A 160 17.86 1.25 -20.09
N MET A 161 18.00 1.72 -18.85
CA MET A 161 19.29 2.07 -18.24
C MET A 161 19.23 1.94 -16.72
N SER A 162 20.38 1.99 -16.04
CA SER A 162 20.38 1.86 -14.58
C SER A 162 19.67 3.06 -13.92
N PRO A 163 18.99 2.88 -12.78
CA PRO A 163 18.39 3.99 -12.05
C PRO A 163 19.38 5.09 -11.66
N ARG A 164 20.64 4.73 -11.41
CA ARG A 164 21.71 5.69 -11.15
C ARG A 164 21.98 6.55 -12.39
N ASP A 165 22.14 5.93 -13.56
CA ASP A 165 22.44 6.69 -14.78
C ASP A 165 21.27 7.60 -15.16
N ALA A 166 20.04 7.11 -15.02
CA ALA A 166 18.84 7.91 -15.25
C ALA A 166 18.73 9.11 -14.29
N PHE A 167 19.07 8.91 -13.00
CA PHE A 167 19.05 9.98 -12.00
C PHE A 167 20.04 11.11 -12.30
N PHE A 168 21.22 10.79 -12.84
CA PHE A 168 22.25 11.77 -13.20
C PHE A 168 22.18 12.25 -14.66
N ALA A 169 21.24 11.72 -15.46
CA ALA A 169 21.09 12.12 -16.85
C ALA A 169 20.48 13.53 -16.97
N ALA A 170 20.73 14.19 -18.09
CA ALA A 170 19.96 15.36 -18.47
C ALA A 170 18.48 14.97 -18.67
N THR A 171 17.56 15.79 -18.21
CA THR A 171 16.11 15.50 -18.26
C THR A 171 15.35 16.58 -19.02
N ARG A 172 14.14 16.23 -19.48
CA ARG A 172 13.19 17.17 -20.08
C ARG A 172 11.77 16.81 -19.66
N GLY A 173 10.93 17.83 -19.44
CA GLY A 173 9.51 17.63 -19.16
C GLY A 173 8.70 17.42 -20.43
N ILE A 174 7.79 16.45 -20.41
CA ILE A 174 6.82 16.22 -21.49
C ILE A 174 5.43 15.94 -20.93
N PRO A 175 4.35 16.13 -21.72
CA PRO A 175 3.04 15.62 -21.37
C PRO A 175 3.10 14.12 -21.12
N PHE A 176 2.56 13.66 -19.99
CA PHE A 176 2.59 12.23 -19.63
C PHE A 176 1.86 11.37 -20.66
N SER A 177 0.81 11.91 -21.27
CA SER A 177 0.07 11.26 -22.38
C SER A 177 0.93 10.94 -23.60
N ALA A 178 2.07 11.63 -23.79
CA ALA A 178 3.00 11.45 -24.91
C ALA A 178 4.32 10.78 -24.49
N SER A 179 4.38 10.20 -23.28
CA SER A 179 5.61 9.67 -22.70
C SER A 179 5.92 8.21 -23.06
N ALA A 180 4.99 7.50 -23.67
CA ALA A 180 5.22 6.12 -24.10
C ALA A 180 6.43 6.03 -25.05
N GLY A 181 7.34 5.11 -24.77
CA GLY A 181 8.59 4.91 -25.51
C GLY A 181 9.76 5.80 -25.05
N GLU A 182 9.55 6.70 -24.09
CA GLU A 182 10.63 7.46 -23.45
C GLU A 182 11.12 6.75 -22.18
N VAL A 183 12.31 7.14 -21.71
CA VAL A 183 12.89 6.60 -20.46
C VAL A 183 12.52 7.52 -19.32
N SER A 184 11.84 6.99 -18.30
CA SER A 184 11.47 7.77 -17.10
C SER A 184 12.72 8.28 -16.39
N ALA A 185 12.70 9.55 -15.98
CA ALA A 185 13.68 10.10 -15.06
C ALA A 185 13.11 10.22 -13.63
N GLU A 186 11.84 9.84 -13.43
CA GLU A 186 11.13 9.98 -12.17
C GLU A 186 10.64 8.64 -11.62
N LEU A 187 10.45 8.63 -10.31
CA LEU A 187 9.78 7.56 -9.60
C LEU A 187 8.27 7.87 -9.58
N VAL A 188 7.44 6.98 -10.10
CA VAL A 188 5.97 7.14 -10.14
C VAL A 188 5.35 6.04 -9.30
N ILE A 189 4.80 6.41 -8.13
CA ILE A 189 4.20 5.49 -7.16
C ILE A 189 2.71 5.81 -7.01
N PRO A 190 1.82 5.04 -7.63
CA PRO A 190 0.39 5.17 -7.41
C PRO A 190 -0.04 4.55 -6.08
N TYR A 191 -0.99 5.19 -5.40
CA TYR A 191 -1.60 4.71 -4.17
C TYR A 191 -3.10 4.50 -4.37
N PRO A 192 -3.60 3.25 -4.28
CA PRO A 192 -2.86 1.97 -4.17
C PRO A 192 -2.17 1.57 -5.51
N PRO A 193 -1.22 0.61 -5.51
CA PRO A 193 -0.76 -0.26 -4.41
C PRO A 193 0.36 0.33 -3.52
N GLY A 194 0.84 1.54 -3.79
CA GLY A 194 1.95 2.14 -3.03
C GLY A 194 3.33 1.59 -3.36
N ILE A 195 3.48 0.96 -4.54
CA ILE A 195 4.76 0.51 -5.07
C ILE A 195 5.07 1.18 -6.41
N PRO A 196 6.36 1.37 -6.77
CA PRO A 196 6.72 2.02 -8.01
C PRO A 196 6.17 1.28 -9.25
N VAL A 197 5.44 2.00 -10.09
CA VAL A 197 5.05 1.53 -11.43
C VAL A 197 6.05 1.99 -12.48
N LEU A 198 6.71 3.13 -12.25
CA LEU A 198 7.88 3.58 -13.02
C LEU A 198 8.99 3.94 -12.04
N ALA A 199 10.21 3.51 -12.32
CA ALA A 199 11.43 3.99 -11.69
C ALA A 199 12.29 4.76 -12.71
N PRO A 200 13.22 5.62 -12.25
CA PRO A 200 14.22 6.19 -13.14
C PRO A 200 14.95 5.08 -13.91
N GLY A 201 15.03 5.23 -15.23
CA GLY A 201 15.66 4.25 -16.13
C GLY A 201 14.71 3.24 -16.76
N ASP A 202 13.45 3.19 -16.32
CA ASP A 202 12.42 2.36 -16.95
C ASP A 202 11.96 2.96 -18.28
N LEU A 203 11.76 2.10 -19.28
CA LEU A 203 11.02 2.44 -20.49
C LEU A 203 9.53 2.56 -20.16
N ILE A 204 8.94 3.70 -20.48
CA ILE A 204 7.52 3.96 -20.23
C ILE A 204 6.69 3.26 -21.31
N SER A 205 5.85 2.30 -20.91
CA SER A 205 4.96 1.58 -21.84
C SER A 205 3.59 2.26 -21.97
N SER A 206 2.90 2.01 -23.07
CA SER A 206 1.54 2.55 -23.31
C SER A 206 0.53 2.04 -22.29
N GLU A 207 0.67 0.80 -21.82
CA GLU A 207 -0.18 0.18 -20.79
C GLU A 207 -0.03 0.90 -19.45
N LYS A 208 1.21 1.22 -19.05
CA LYS A 208 1.47 1.99 -17.82
C LYS A 208 0.91 3.41 -17.91
N VAL A 209 1.03 4.05 -19.06
CA VAL A 209 0.41 5.37 -19.30
C VAL A 209 -1.11 5.30 -19.18
N ALA A 210 -1.73 4.31 -19.80
CA ALA A 210 -3.19 4.13 -19.74
C ALA A 210 -3.68 3.90 -18.30
N PHE A 211 -3.01 3.00 -17.57
CA PHE A 211 -3.34 2.70 -16.18
C PHE A 211 -3.20 3.91 -15.25
N LEU A 212 -2.05 4.60 -15.29
CA LEU A 212 -1.80 5.73 -14.40
C LEU A 212 -2.76 6.89 -14.69
N ARG A 213 -3.09 7.15 -15.96
CA ARG A 213 -4.08 8.16 -16.33
C ARG A 213 -5.49 7.82 -15.85
N GLU A 214 -5.92 6.57 -16.06
CA GLU A 214 -7.24 6.12 -15.60
C GLU A 214 -7.36 6.20 -14.09
N GLY A 215 -6.31 5.76 -13.37
CA GLY A 215 -6.30 5.87 -11.91
C GLY A 215 -6.36 7.32 -11.43
N VAL A 216 -5.56 8.23 -12.00
CA VAL A 216 -5.61 9.66 -11.63
C VAL A 216 -7.00 10.25 -11.91
N ALA A 217 -7.62 9.90 -13.04
CA ALA A 217 -8.98 10.34 -13.36
C ALA A 217 -10.03 9.87 -12.33
N ARG A 218 -9.76 8.75 -11.64
CA ARG A 218 -10.59 8.20 -10.56
C ARG A 218 -10.14 8.62 -9.16
N GLY A 219 -9.21 9.55 -9.04
CA GLY A 219 -8.73 10.09 -7.77
C GLY A 219 -7.57 9.31 -7.12
N MET A 220 -6.90 8.42 -7.86
CA MET A 220 -5.68 7.77 -7.40
C MET A 220 -4.59 8.80 -7.12
N TYR A 221 -4.03 8.74 -5.92
CA TYR A 221 -2.92 9.61 -5.53
C TYR A 221 -1.61 9.09 -6.12
N ILE A 222 -0.78 9.99 -6.65
CA ILE A 222 0.55 9.67 -7.19
C ILE A 222 1.60 10.36 -6.33
N SER A 223 2.58 9.59 -5.84
CA SER A 223 3.77 10.10 -5.15
C SER A 223 5.02 9.90 -5.98
N GLY A 224 5.95 10.86 -5.88
CA GLY A 224 7.29 10.78 -6.49
C GLY A 224 7.55 11.79 -7.62
N PRO A 225 6.68 11.92 -8.64
CA PRO A 225 6.90 12.83 -9.76
C PRO A 225 6.84 14.30 -9.34
N ALA A 226 7.55 15.15 -10.07
CA ALA A 226 7.53 16.61 -9.86
C ALA A 226 6.13 17.22 -10.06
N ASP A 227 5.29 16.61 -10.90
CA ASP A 227 3.87 16.95 -11.04
C ASP A 227 3.01 15.84 -10.39
N PRO A 228 2.45 16.07 -9.18
CA PRO A 228 1.62 15.08 -8.48
C PRO A 228 0.31 14.72 -9.21
N ARG A 229 -0.14 15.55 -10.16
CA ARG A 229 -1.31 15.25 -11.01
C ARG A 229 -0.94 14.43 -12.24
N LEU A 230 0.35 14.19 -12.44
CA LEU A 230 0.91 13.43 -13.56
C LEU A 230 0.43 13.95 -14.93
N ALA A 231 0.22 15.27 -15.06
CA ALA A 231 -0.07 15.88 -16.36
C ALA A 231 1.21 15.96 -17.20
N THR A 232 2.35 16.19 -16.54
CA THR A 232 3.69 16.09 -17.12
C THR A 232 4.57 15.09 -16.36
N ILE A 233 5.62 14.61 -17.02
CA ILE A 233 6.67 13.76 -16.44
C ILE A 233 8.04 14.19 -16.96
N LEU A 234 9.09 14.04 -16.15
CA LEU A 234 10.46 14.17 -16.61
C LEU A 234 10.96 12.86 -17.21
N VAL A 235 11.51 12.95 -18.42
CA VAL A 235 12.15 11.84 -19.11
C VAL A 235 13.62 12.16 -19.40
N VAL A 236 14.42 11.11 -19.58
CA VAL A 236 15.83 11.25 -19.97
C VAL A 236 15.90 11.95 -21.34
N ALA A 237 16.69 13.01 -21.41
CA ALA A 237 16.93 13.74 -22.66
C ALA A 237 17.75 12.87 -23.62
N LYS A 238 17.30 12.74 -24.87
CA LYS A 238 18.08 12.09 -25.91
C LYS A 238 19.30 12.97 -26.22
N PRO A 239 20.50 12.41 -26.41
CA PRO A 239 21.65 13.20 -26.84
C PRO A 239 21.30 13.91 -28.16
N ASN A 240 21.61 15.20 -28.26
CA ASN A 240 21.47 15.94 -29.51
C ASN A 240 22.26 15.18 -30.59
N ARG A 241 21.56 14.56 -31.53
CA ARG A 241 22.17 14.12 -32.78
C ARG A 241 22.44 15.41 -33.56
N GLY A 242 23.68 15.89 -33.47
CA GLY A 242 24.18 16.97 -34.32
C GLY A 242 24.16 16.60 -35.79
#